data_AF-A0A7X8UVF7-F1
#
_entry.id   AF-A0A7X8UVF7-F1
#
_cell.length_a   1.000
_cell.length_b   1.000
_cell.length_c   1.000
_cell.angle_alpha   90.00
_cell.angle_beta   90.00
_cell.angle_gamma   90.00
#
_symmetry.space_group_name_H-M   'P 1'
#
loop_
_entity.id
_entity.type
_entity.pdbx_description
1 polymer ?
#
loop_
_entity_poly.entity_id
_entity_poly.type
_entity_poly.pdbx_seq_one_letter_code
_entity_poly.pdbx_strand_id
1 'polypeptide(L)'
;MQISGNSVINTDVELPLLRRFPYPYQAMLAICSDLDETPDWRTYWEIMRFLNTTETTSMGPGVGLEVGNSIYFDMPSGQFAYWNTDDAGRAMVRALIHSGHIDCLHSYGDLATKREHAGKALDELARYDCRLKVWVDHGTVATNFGADIMQGHGDEPGHEAYHADLTCGYGIRYVWRGRVTSVIGQDARRSLRGLFNVRHPLTSLRTVSKEWAKGARARRGDIKYAMHGPNRLMRDTHLRDGRPVCEFIRCNPHWGGVSCGDRPDGLPQVLTKRFLDDLVERQGTCILYTHLGKIRRREGPLEAPARQALRLLANYQEAGKILVTTTQRMLKYCRMMREITTTIDDENVVHVRVGTGKDISFDRVTEMVLGGLTIYVLRPDRVRVRIDDRPVSSLCQNGPDKSGRCSVSLAWPVLDFPYQ
;
A
#
# COMPACT_ATOMS: atom_id res chain seq x y z
N MET A 1 -67.54 -5.96 3.56
CA MET A 1 -66.61 -6.00 2.43
C MET A 1 -65.85 -4.69 2.40
N GLN A 2 -64.68 -4.63 3.04
CA GLN A 2 -63.51 -3.82 2.66
C GLN A 2 -62.42 -4.11 3.68
N ILE A 3 -61.46 -4.90 3.25
CA ILE A 3 -60.17 -5.12 3.91
C ILE A 3 -59.25 -4.08 3.26
N SER A 4 -58.83 -3.06 4.01
CA SER A 4 -57.72 -2.19 3.60
C SER A 4 -56.51 -2.56 4.44
N GLY A 5 -55.60 -3.30 3.81
CA GLY A 5 -54.38 -3.82 4.41
C GLY A 5 -53.44 -2.70 4.87
N ASN A 6 -52.99 -2.83 6.12
CA ASN A 6 -51.77 -2.19 6.57
C ASN A 6 -50.61 -2.76 5.73
N SER A 7 -49.98 -1.90 4.93
CA SER A 7 -48.67 -2.19 4.33
C SER A 7 -47.67 -2.37 5.48
N VAL A 8 -47.36 -3.63 5.78
CA VAL A 8 -46.24 -4.01 6.63
C VAL A 8 -44.98 -3.49 5.95
N ILE A 9 -44.39 -2.42 6.50
CA ILE A 9 -43.04 -2.02 6.13
C ILE A 9 -42.14 -3.20 6.50
N ASN A 10 -41.58 -3.83 5.49
CA ASN A 10 -40.74 -5.00 5.62
C ASN A 10 -39.46 -4.59 6.37
N THR A 11 -39.35 -4.93 7.66
CA THR A 11 -38.26 -4.53 8.56
C THR A 11 -36.94 -5.29 8.34
N ASP A 12 -36.83 -6.05 7.24
CA ASP A 12 -35.68 -6.92 6.94
C ASP A 12 -34.57 -6.24 6.12
N VAL A 13 -34.66 -4.94 5.85
CA VAL A 13 -33.61 -4.23 5.09
C VAL A 13 -32.56 -3.67 6.05
N GLU A 14 -31.62 -4.53 6.48
CA GLU A 14 -30.37 -4.08 7.08
C GLU A 14 -29.62 -3.22 6.03
N LEU A 15 -29.22 -2.00 6.39
CA LEU A 15 -28.48 -1.12 5.49
C LEU A 15 -27.24 -1.85 4.93
N PRO A 16 -26.88 -1.64 3.65
CA PRO A 16 -25.75 -2.32 3.03
C PRO A 16 -24.46 -1.94 3.77
N LEU A 17 -23.94 -2.87 4.59
CA LEU A 17 -22.69 -2.64 5.29
C LEU A 17 -21.54 -3.00 4.35
N LEU A 18 -20.71 -2.00 4.05
CA LEU A 18 -19.45 -2.22 3.34
C LEU A 18 -18.51 -3.08 4.18
N ARG A 19 -18.02 -4.16 3.61
CA ARG A 19 -16.91 -4.91 4.20
C ARG A 19 -15.63 -4.12 3.99
N ARG A 20 -14.83 -4.01 5.05
CA ARG A 20 -13.62 -3.20 5.04
C ARG A 20 -12.54 -3.67 4.07
N PHE A 21 -12.42 -4.98 3.86
CA PHE A 21 -11.40 -5.59 3.00
C PHE A 21 -12.06 -6.51 1.98
N PRO A 22 -11.41 -6.76 0.83
CA PRO A 22 -11.94 -7.70 -0.15
C PRO A 22 -12.20 -9.07 0.47
N TYR A 23 -13.32 -9.71 0.12
CA TYR A 23 -13.56 -11.10 0.51
C TYR A 23 -12.47 -12.03 -0.06
N PRO A 24 -11.98 -13.03 0.68
CA PRO A 24 -12.33 -13.42 2.06
C PRO A 24 -11.51 -12.72 3.16
N TYR A 25 -10.59 -11.84 2.78
CA TYR A 25 -9.54 -11.29 3.64
C TYR A 25 -10.04 -10.45 4.80
N GLN A 26 -9.27 -10.45 5.88
CA GLN A 26 -9.59 -9.77 7.14
C GLN A 26 -8.66 -8.61 7.44
N ALA A 27 -7.53 -8.53 6.74
CA ALA A 27 -6.53 -7.48 6.81
C ALA A 27 -5.83 -7.36 5.46
N MET A 28 -5.07 -6.28 5.26
CA MET A 28 -4.22 -6.12 4.08
C MET A 28 -2.78 -5.78 4.46
N LEU A 29 -1.83 -6.26 3.67
CA LEU A 29 -0.41 -5.96 3.80
C LEU A 29 0.18 -5.60 2.44
N ALA A 30 0.95 -4.52 2.37
CA ALA A 30 1.80 -4.20 1.22
C ALA A 30 3.24 -4.19 1.71
N ILE A 31 4.15 -4.80 0.97
CA ILE A 31 5.58 -4.61 1.21
C ILE A 31 6.01 -3.42 0.35
N CYS A 32 6.49 -2.36 1.01
CA CYS A 32 7.01 -1.17 0.36
C CYS A 32 8.52 -1.21 0.54
N SER A 33 9.18 -1.90 -0.39
CA SER A 33 10.63 -2.05 -0.36
C SER A 33 11.29 -0.84 -1.00
N ASP A 34 12.30 -0.34 -0.31
CA ASP A 34 13.24 0.62 -0.85
C ASP A 34 14.36 -0.16 -1.54
N LEU A 35 14.69 0.20 -2.79
CA LEU A 35 15.70 -0.53 -3.58
C LEU A 35 17.15 -0.18 -3.22
N ASP A 36 17.39 0.49 -2.10
CA ASP A 36 18.72 0.89 -1.64
C ASP A 36 19.74 -0.23 -1.66
N GLU A 37 20.94 0.08 -2.16
CA GLU A 37 22.06 -0.84 -2.22
C GLU A 37 21.74 -2.14 -3.00
N THR A 38 20.70 -2.16 -3.85
CA THR A 38 20.46 -3.27 -4.76
C THR A 38 21.61 -3.32 -5.78
N PRO A 39 22.34 -4.45 -5.91
CA PRO A 39 23.55 -4.48 -6.72
C PRO A 39 23.32 -4.23 -8.22
N ASP A 40 22.33 -4.89 -8.80
CA ASP A 40 22.06 -4.86 -10.23
C ASP A 40 20.61 -5.25 -10.57
N TRP A 41 20.25 -5.08 -11.84
CA TRP A 41 18.91 -5.40 -12.33
C TRP A 41 18.59 -6.89 -12.27
N ARG A 42 19.59 -7.78 -12.33
CA ARG A 42 19.37 -9.24 -12.28
C ARG A 42 18.97 -9.67 -10.88
N THR A 43 19.64 -9.13 -9.88
CA THR A 43 19.31 -9.33 -8.47
C THR A 43 17.93 -8.77 -8.15
N TYR A 44 17.63 -7.56 -8.64
CA TYR A 44 16.32 -6.95 -8.52
C TYR A 44 15.22 -7.84 -9.15
N TRP A 45 15.44 -8.28 -10.40
CA TRP A 45 14.53 -9.15 -11.13
C TRP A 45 14.25 -10.44 -10.38
N GLU A 46 15.30 -11.06 -9.85
CA GLU A 46 15.22 -12.35 -9.20
C GLU A 46 14.44 -12.28 -7.87
N ILE A 47 14.61 -11.19 -7.11
CA ILE A 47 13.77 -10.88 -5.95
C ILE A 47 12.31 -10.72 -6.40
N MET A 48 12.06 -9.95 -7.46
CA MET A 48 10.70 -9.71 -7.95
C MET A 48 10.01 -11.00 -8.44
N ARG A 49 10.72 -11.87 -9.17
CA ARG A 49 10.22 -13.19 -9.59
C ARG A 49 9.88 -14.06 -8.40
N PHE A 50 10.77 -14.14 -7.41
CA PHE A 50 10.53 -14.93 -6.21
C PHE A 50 9.30 -14.45 -5.45
N LEU A 51 9.09 -13.14 -5.35
CA LEU A 51 7.95 -12.57 -4.64
C LEU A 51 6.63 -12.75 -5.37
N ASN A 52 6.63 -12.62 -6.70
CA ASN A 52 5.39 -12.43 -7.47
C ASN A 52 4.93 -13.63 -8.28
N THR A 53 5.77 -14.66 -8.42
CA THR A 53 5.44 -15.87 -9.18
C THR A 53 5.42 -17.10 -8.29
N THR A 54 4.93 -18.23 -8.80
CA THR A 54 5.09 -19.57 -8.20
C THR A 54 6.16 -20.40 -8.93
N GLU A 55 6.87 -19.79 -9.88
CA GLU A 55 7.90 -20.47 -10.67
C GLU A 55 9.16 -20.75 -9.85
N THR A 56 9.99 -21.67 -10.36
CA THR A 56 11.31 -21.90 -9.80
C THR A 56 12.23 -20.71 -10.09
N THR A 57 12.81 -20.18 -9.02
CA THR A 57 13.86 -19.15 -9.02
C THR A 57 15.15 -19.75 -8.45
N SER A 58 16.26 -19.03 -8.50
CA SER A 58 17.50 -19.30 -7.76
C SER A 58 17.28 -19.39 -6.24
N MET A 59 16.18 -18.82 -5.73
CA MET A 59 15.74 -18.88 -4.34
C MET A 59 14.72 -20.00 -4.07
N GLY A 60 14.54 -20.93 -5.01
CA GLY A 60 13.51 -21.98 -4.99
C GLY A 60 12.17 -21.50 -5.57
N PRO A 61 11.07 -22.25 -5.37
CA PRO A 61 9.76 -21.82 -5.82
C PRO A 61 9.37 -20.46 -5.22
N GLY A 62 8.86 -19.56 -6.06
CA GLY A 62 8.35 -18.26 -5.64
C GLY A 62 7.10 -18.36 -4.75
N VAL A 63 6.71 -17.24 -4.14
CA VAL A 63 5.67 -17.16 -3.10
C VAL A 63 4.34 -16.54 -3.56
N GLY A 64 4.24 -16.02 -4.79
CA GLY A 64 2.98 -15.53 -5.37
C GLY A 64 2.24 -14.44 -4.57
N LEU A 65 2.95 -13.48 -3.97
CA LEU A 65 2.43 -12.50 -3.00
C LEU A 65 1.98 -11.14 -3.56
N GLU A 66 1.98 -10.91 -4.88
CA GLU A 66 1.69 -9.59 -5.50
C GLU A 66 2.38 -8.42 -4.77
N VAL A 67 3.71 -8.44 -4.72
CA VAL A 67 4.54 -7.42 -4.07
C VAL A 67 5.05 -6.42 -5.08
N GLY A 68 4.72 -5.14 -4.83
CA GLY A 68 5.29 -4.00 -5.53
C GLY A 68 6.68 -3.61 -4.99
N ASN A 69 7.41 -2.83 -5.77
CA ASN A 69 8.72 -2.31 -5.39
C ASN A 69 8.93 -0.92 -6.03
N SER A 70 10.05 -0.30 -5.72
CA SER A 70 10.34 1.08 -6.09
C SER A 70 11.49 1.20 -7.10
N ILE A 71 11.63 2.39 -7.70
CA ILE A 71 12.74 2.68 -8.61
C ILE A 71 13.30 4.09 -8.41
N TYR A 72 14.63 4.21 -8.52
CA TYR A 72 15.39 5.46 -8.66
C TYR A 72 15.70 5.74 -10.13
N PHE A 73 15.98 7.00 -10.44
CA PHE A 73 16.52 7.36 -11.74
C PHE A 73 18.04 7.41 -11.74
N ASP A 74 18.66 8.12 -10.80
CA ASP A 74 20.09 8.45 -10.84
C ASP A 74 20.79 8.22 -9.51
N MET A 75 21.69 7.23 -9.47
CA MET A 75 22.40 6.79 -8.26
C MET A 75 23.92 6.74 -8.50
N PRO A 76 24.76 6.66 -7.45
CA PRO A 76 26.18 6.36 -7.62
C PRO A 76 26.40 4.98 -8.25
N SER A 77 27.57 4.80 -8.88
CA SER A 77 27.97 3.52 -9.47
C SER A 77 27.90 2.37 -8.46
N GLY A 78 27.46 1.19 -8.92
CA GLY A 78 27.33 -0.01 -8.08
C GLY A 78 25.99 -0.14 -7.36
N GLN A 79 25.03 0.73 -7.65
CA GLN A 79 23.63 0.59 -7.24
C GLN A 79 22.72 0.57 -8.46
N PHE A 80 21.70 -0.29 -8.41
CA PHE A 80 20.68 -0.39 -9.44
C PHE A 80 19.78 0.86 -9.43
N ALA A 81 19.72 1.52 -10.58
CA ALA A 81 18.82 2.62 -10.90
C ALA A 81 18.53 2.62 -12.40
N TYR A 82 17.50 3.34 -12.83
CA TYR A 82 17.06 3.33 -14.22
C TYR A 82 18.12 3.84 -15.22
N TRP A 83 18.96 4.82 -14.84
CA TRP A 83 20.09 5.29 -15.65
C TRP A 83 21.37 4.49 -15.49
N ASN A 84 21.48 3.75 -14.39
CA ASN A 84 22.68 2.99 -14.04
C ASN A 84 22.70 1.59 -14.64
N THR A 85 21.69 1.23 -15.42
CA THR A 85 21.50 -0.12 -15.95
C THR A 85 21.62 -0.16 -17.47
N ASP A 86 21.65 -1.37 -18.04
CA ASP A 86 21.69 -1.59 -19.49
C ASP A 86 20.28 -1.50 -20.10
N ASP A 87 20.15 -1.67 -21.42
CA ASP A 87 18.85 -1.61 -22.09
C ASP A 87 17.88 -2.69 -21.61
N ALA A 88 18.39 -3.87 -21.23
CA ALA A 88 17.58 -4.95 -20.70
C ALA A 88 17.00 -4.60 -19.33
N GLY A 89 17.82 -4.02 -18.43
CA GLY A 89 17.37 -3.52 -17.14
C GLY A 89 16.34 -2.41 -17.26
N ARG A 90 16.52 -1.46 -18.21
CA ARG A 90 15.51 -0.42 -18.49
C ARG A 90 14.20 -1.02 -19.02
N ALA A 91 14.28 -1.96 -19.96
CA ALA A 91 13.10 -2.65 -20.49
C ALA A 91 12.35 -3.42 -19.40
N MET A 92 13.08 -4.11 -18.52
CA MET A 92 12.52 -4.79 -17.35
C MET A 92 11.79 -3.82 -16.42
N VAL A 93 12.39 -2.66 -16.09
CA VAL A 93 11.73 -1.65 -15.25
C VAL A 93 10.41 -1.21 -15.88
N ARG A 94 10.40 -0.88 -17.17
CA ARG A 94 9.17 -0.46 -17.87
C ARG A 94 8.10 -1.55 -17.81
N ALA A 95 8.45 -2.80 -18.09
CA ALA A 95 7.52 -3.93 -18.01
C ALA A 95 6.94 -4.11 -16.59
N LEU A 96 7.78 -3.94 -15.56
CA LEU A 96 7.32 -4.00 -14.17
C LEU A 96 6.44 -2.81 -13.79
N ILE A 97 6.68 -1.61 -14.34
CA ILE A 97 5.78 -0.46 -14.12
C ILE A 97 4.41 -0.72 -14.78
N HIS A 98 4.38 -1.16 -16.03
CA HIS A 98 3.12 -1.43 -16.75
C HIS A 98 2.28 -2.53 -16.10
N SER A 99 2.93 -3.58 -15.60
CA SER A 99 2.26 -4.66 -14.85
C SER A 99 1.90 -4.27 -13.41
N GLY A 100 2.34 -3.11 -12.92
CA GLY A 100 2.04 -2.62 -11.56
C GLY A 100 2.95 -3.17 -10.46
N HIS A 101 4.02 -3.89 -10.80
CA HIS A 101 4.99 -4.47 -9.86
C HIS A 101 6.13 -3.49 -9.50
N ILE A 102 6.35 -2.43 -10.27
CA ILE A 102 7.00 -1.20 -9.81
C ILE A 102 5.91 -0.14 -9.71
N ASP A 103 5.61 0.29 -8.49
CA ASP A 103 4.45 1.13 -8.21
C ASP A 103 4.79 2.39 -7.40
N CYS A 104 6.06 2.54 -7.02
CA CYS A 104 6.58 3.68 -6.28
C CYS A 104 7.76 4.34 -7.02
N LEU A 105 7.70 5.64 -7.20
CA LEU A 105 8.86 6.47 -7.52
C LEU A 105 9.57 6.80 -6.21
N HIS A 106 10.78 6.28 -6.02
CA HIS A 106 11.54 6.51 -4.80
C HIS A 106 12.47 7.69 -5.03
N SER A 107 11.97 8.90 -4.83
CA SER A 107 12.69 10.12 -5.21
C SER A 107 13.19 10.04 -6.67
N TYR A 108 14.18 10.85 -7.01
CA TYR A 108 14.90 10.74 -8.28
C TYR A 108 16.30 10.09 -8.13
N GLY A 109 16.72 9.83 -6.88
CA GLY A 109 18.02 9.25 -6.52
C GLY A 109 19.04 10.30 -6.03
N ASP A 110 20.16 9.84 -5.48
CA ASP A 110 21.18 10.69 -4.82
C ASP A 110 21.80 11.75 -5.74
N LEU A 111 21.94 11.43 -7.03
CA LEU A 111 22.56 12.33 -8.01
C LEU A 111 21.56 13.33 -8.61
N ALA A 112 20.27 13.14 -8.34
CA ALA A 112 19.21 14.05 -8.76
C ALA A 112 19.04 15.21 -7.74
N THR A 113 19.81 16.28 -7.91
CA THR A 113 19.82 17.44 -6.99
C THR A 113 19.03 18.65 -7.46
N LYS A 114 18.67 18.72 -8.75
CA LYS A 114 18.04 19.88 -9.38
C LYS A 114 16.69 19.55 -10.02
N ARG A 115 15.86 20.58 -10.19
CA ARG A 115 14.58 20.51 -10.92
C ARG A 115 14.71 19.85 -12.31
N GLU A 116 15.77 20.16 -13.04
CA GLU A 116 16.00 19.63 -14.40
C GLU A 116 16.16 18.10 -14.39
N HIS A 117 16.77 17.53 -13.35
CA HIS A 117 16.92 16.09 -13.21
C HIS A 117 15.54 15.42 -12.99
N ALA A 118 14.69 16.04 -12.18
CA ALA A 118 13.30 15.61 -12.00
C ALA A 118 12.51 15.66 -13.31
N GLY A 119 12.63 16.76 -14.06
CA GLY A 119 11.99 16.92 -15.38
C GLY A 119 12.40 15.82 -16.36
N LYS A 120 13.70 15.56 -16.50
CA LYS A 120 14.24 14.50 -17.37
C LYS A 120 13.70 13.11 -17.01
N ALA A 121 13.62 12.78 -15.71
CA ALA A 121 13.07 11.51 -15.25
C ALA A 121 11.58 11.37 -15.58
N LEU A 122 10.80 12.44 -15.38
CA LEU A 122 9.37 12.45 -15.69
C LEU A 122 9.10 12.38 -17.21
N ASP A 123 9.89 13.08 -18.03
CA ASP A 123 9.80 13.01 -19.49
C ASP A 123 10.08 11.60 -20.01
N GLU A 124 11.05 10.90 -19.43
CA GLU A 124 11.30 9.50 -19.75
C GLU A 124 10.11 8.60 -19.40
N LEU A 125 9.56 8.73 -18.18
CA LEU A 125 8.39 7.96 -17.79
C LEU A 125 7.21 8.25 -18.72
N ALA A 126 7.04 9.52 -19.10
CA ALA A 126 6.00 9.96 -20.03
C ALA A 126 6.17 9.31 -21.41
N ARG A 127 7.39 9.34 -21.95
CA ARG A 127 7.78 8.78 -23.26
C ARG A 127 7.40 7.30 -23.41
N TYR A 128 7.49 6.54 -22.33
CA TYR A 128 7.21 5.10 -22.33
C TYR A 128 5.86 4.74 -21.70
N ASP A 129 4.95 5.70 -21.52
CA ASP A 129 3.64 5.50 -20.87
C ASP A 129 3.72 4.82 -19.49
N CYS A 130 4.83 5.02 -18.79
CA CYS A 130 4.98 4.60 -17.40
C CYS A 130 4.21 5.61 -16.54
N ARG A 131 3.36 5.13 -15.62
CA ARG A 131 2.44 5.95 -14.81
C ARG A 131 2.51 5.56 -13.34
N LEU A 132 3.43 6.16 -12.61
CA LEU A 132 3.55 6.00 -11.15
C LEU A 132 2.67 7.02 -10.43
N LYS A 133 2.00 6.60 -9.35
CA LYS A 133 1.14 7.48 -8.53
C LYS A 133 1.63 7.67 -7.09
N VAL A 134 2.63 6.90 -6.68
CA VAL A 134 3.19 6.89 -5.32
C VAL A 134 4.61 7.44 -5.34
N TRP A 135 4.88 8.40 -4.47
CA TRP A 135 6.19 8.97 -4.20
C TRP A 135 6.69 8.55 -2.83
N VAL A 136 7.98 8.26 -2.75
CA VAL A 136 8.70 7.91 -1.52
C VAL A 136 9.96 8.77 -1.45
N ASP A 137 10.13 9.53 -0.38
CA ASP A 137 11.39 10.24 -0.11
C ASP A 137 12.58 9.29 0.11
N HIS A 138 13.77 9.69 -0.32
CA HIS A 138 15.02 8.93 -0.17
C HIS A 138 15.99 9.63 0.80
N GLY A 139 16.30 9.03 1.95
CA GLY A 139 17.28 9.58 2.89
C GLY A 139 17.09 11.08 3.18
N THR A 140 18.13 11.90 2.94
CA THR A 140 18.08 13.36 3.08
C THR A 140 18.39 14.10 1.78
N VAL A 141 18.02 13.53 0.62
CA VAL A 141 18.30 14.17 -0.67
C VAL A 141 17.47 15.44 -0.85
N ALA A 142 18.05 16.43 -1.53
CA ALA A 142 17.44 17.75 -1.71
C ALA A 142 16.09 17.71 -2.47
N THR A 143 15.85 16.68 -3.29
CA THR A 143 14.62 16.49 -4.06
C THR A 143 13.47 15.88 -3.26
N ASN A 144 13.69 15.50 -1.99
CA ASN A 144 12.59 15.02 -1.14
C ASN A 144 11.53 16.11 -0.89
N PHE A 145 10.34 15.69 -0.46
CA PHE A 145 9.27 16.59 -0.07
C PHE A 145 9.22 16.85 1.43
N GLY A 146 9.02 18.11 1.82
CA GLY A 146 8.84 18.54 3.21
C GLY A 146 10.13 18.67 4.01
N ALA A 147 10.09 19.58 5.00
CA ALA A 147 11.27 20.00 5.77
C ALA A 147 11.47 19.25 7.11
N ASP A 148 10.55 18.38 7.53
CA ASP A 148 10.40 18.04 8.95
C ASP A 148 10.92 16.65 9.37
N ILE A 149 11.03 15.69 8.45
CA ILE A 149 11.71 14.40 8.68
C ILE A 149 12.90 14.26 7.72
N MET A 150 12.62 14.24 6.41
CA MET A 150 13.65 13.98 5.40
C MET A 150 14.32 15.25 4.87
N GLN A 151 13.89 16.42 5.34
CA GLN A 151 14.53 17.73 5.10
C GLN A 151 14.78 18.06 3.62
N GLY A 152 13.81 17.73 2.75
CA GLY A 152 13.92 18.00 1.33
C GLY A 152 13.48 19.41 0.95
N HIS A 153 13.68 19.76 -0.32
CA HIS A 153 13.37 21.05 -0.96
C HIS A 153 12.52 20.89 -2.24
N GLY A 154 12.11 19.67 -2.58
CA GLY A 154 11.35 19.36 -3.81
C GLY A 154 10.01 20.08 -3.90
N ASP A 155 9.44 20.51 -2.78
CA ASP A 155 8.18 21.25 -2.68
C ASP A 155 8.35 22.71 -2.20
N GLU A 156 9.56 23.26 -2.20
CA GLU A 156 9.87 24.63 -1.78
C GLU A 156 10.00 25.59 -2.98
N PRO A 157 9.02 26.47 -3.26
CA PRO A 157 9.11 27.41 -4.36
C PRO A 157 10.36 28.29 -4.27
N GLY A 158 11.09 28.42 -5.38
CA GLY A 158 12.33 29.22 -5.47
C GLY A 158 13.61 28.46 -5.15
N HIS A 159 13.55 27.26 -4.58
CA HIS A 159 14.74 26.41 -4.41
C HIS A 159 15.13 25.73 -5.73
N GLU A 160 16.43 25.49 -5.97
CA GLU A 160 16.92 24.87 -7.22
C GLU A 160 16.41 23.43 -7.45
N ALA A 161 16.06 22.76 -6.35
CA ALA A 161 15.50 21.42 -6.33
C ALA A 161 13.96 21.39 -6.45
N TYR A 162 13.28 22.54 -6.53
CA TYR A 162 11.82 22.59 -6.62
C TYR A 162 11.27 21.86 -7.85
N HIS A 163 10.44 20.84 -7.66
CA HIS A 163 9.81 20.07 -8.75
C HIS A 163 8.41 19.55 -8.43
N ALA A 164 7.82 19.89 -7.27
CA ALA A 164 6.51 19.38 -6.85
C ALA A 164 5.41 19.64 -7.88
N ASP A 165 5.45 20.77 -8.60
CA ASP A 165 4.56 21.05 -9.71
C ASP A 165 4.69 20.07 -10.87
N LEU A 166 5.92 19.70 -11.25
CA LEU A 166 6.18 18.69 -12.28
C LEU A 166 5.73 17.31 -11.82
N THR A 167 6.14 16.89 -10.62
CA THR A 167 5.86 15.57 -10.06
C THR A 167 4.36 15.35 -9.84
N CYS A 168 3.66 16.32 -9.27
CA CYS A 168 2.21 16.27 -9.12
C CYS A 168 1.48 16.46 -10.46
N GLY A 169 2.01 17.27 -11.38
CA GLY A 169 1.48 17.46 -12.74
C GLY A 169 1.52 16.16 -13.57
N TYR A 170 2.60 15.38 -13.45
CA TYR A 170 2.73 14.04 -14.02
C TYR A 170 1.69 13.04 -13.46
N GLY A 171 1.23 13.27 -12.24
CA GLY A 171 0.12 12.53 -11.65
C GLY A 171 0.44 11.79 -10.35
N ILE A 172 1.58 12.04 -9.71
CA ILE A 172 1.82 11.59 -8.32
C ILE A 172 0.75 12.19 -7.41
N ARG A 173 0.24 11.37 -6.49
CA ARG A 173 -0.83 11.75 -5.55
C ARG A 173 -0.56 11.26 -4.14
N TYR A 174 -0.02 10.05 -4.00
CA TYR A 174 0.33 9.49 -2.70
C TYR A 174 1.79 9.78 -2.39
N VAL A 175 2.07 10.32 -1.21
CA VAL A 175 3.41 10.80 -0.85
C VAL A 175 3.82 10.26 0.51
N TRP A 176 4.99 9.65 0.59
CA TRP A 176 5.62 9.33 1.87
C TRP A 176 6.77 10.29 2.16
N ARG A 177 6.65 11.06 3.25
CA ARG A 177 7.64 12.04 3.70
C ARG A 177 8.39 11.61 4.96
N GLY A 178 8.82 10.35 4.99
CA GLY A 178 9.52 9.78 6.15
C GLY A 178 8.65 9.34 7.33
N ARG A 179 7.32 9.36 7.19
CA ARG A 179 6.41 9.01 8.29
C ARG A 179 6.44 7.51 8.60
N VAL A 180 6.79 7.18 9.83
CA VAL A 180 6.94 5.78 10.28
C VAL A 180 6.28 5.50 11.63
N THR A 181 5.78 4.28 11.78
CA THR A 181 5.19 3.74 13.01
C THR A 181 5.65 2.32 13.25
N SER A 182 5.78 1.90 14.51
CA SER A 182 5.88 0.48 14.84
C SER A 182 4.51 -0.15 15.13
N VAL A 183 3.46 0.65 15.32
CA VAL A 183 2.12 0.16 15.65
C VAL A 183 1.55 -0.69 14.53
N ILE A 184 1.22 -1.94 14.84
CA ILE A 184 0.60 -2.89 13.91
C ILE A 184 -0.83 -2.43 13.55
N GLY A 185 -1.23 -2.56 12.28
CA GLY A 185 -2.60 -2.44 11.82
C GLY A 185 -3.15 -1.00 11.84
N GLN A 186 -2.83 -0.22 10.82
CA GLN A 186 -3.40 1.10 10.54
C GLN A 186 -4.89 1.03 10.20
N ASP A 187 -5.58 2.15 10.40
CA ASP A 187 -7.02 2.36 10.31
C ASP A 187 -7.87 1.48 11.25
N ALA A 188 -7.22 0.76 12.18
CA ALA A 188 -7.85 0.04 13.28
C ALA A 188 -7.58 0.74 14.62
N ARG A 189 -8.29 0.33 15.68
CA ARG A 189 -8.05 0.87 17.03
C ARG A 189 -6.58 0.71 17.40
N ARG A 190 -5.98 1.81 17.82
CA ARG A 190 -4.56 1.89 18.20
C ARG A 190 -4.26 0.99 19.39
N SER A 191 -3.25 0.13 19.28
CA SER A 191 -2.76 -0.71 20.38
C SER A 191 -1.24 -0.87 20.32
N LEU A 192 -0.59 -0.77 21.48
CA LEU A 192 0.86 -0.92 21.66
C LEU A 192 1.26 -2.34 22.11
N ARG A 193 0.28 -3.22 22.38
CA ARG A 193 0.52 -4.57 22.93
C ARG A 193 1.45 -5.40 22.04
N GLY A 194 1.29 -5.28 20.72
CA GLY A 194 2.09 -6.00 19.73
C GLY A 194 3.58 -5.64 19.72
N LEU A 195 3.96 -4.50 20.32
CA LEU A 195 5.35 -4.01 20.30
C LEU A 195 6.24 -4.65 21.38
N PHE A 196 5.63 -5.16 22.45
CA PHE A 196 6.41 -5.70 23.56
C PHE A 196 6.89 -7.11 23.23
N ASN A 197 8.20 -7.34 23.35
CA ASN A 197 8.83 -8.66 23.24
C ASN A 197 9.50 -9.03 24.57
N VAL A 198 9.06 -10.15 25.16
CA VAL A 198 9.57 -10.66 26.45
C VAL A 198 11.06 -10.98 26.43
N ARG A 199 11.63 -11.31 25.27
CA ARG A 199 13.06 -11.58 25.10
C ARG A 199 13.90 -10.29 25.02
N HIS A 200 13.25 -9.15 24.77
CA HIS A 200 13.91 -7.84 24.61
C HIS A 200 13.15 -6.74 25.37
N PRO A 201 12.97 -6.85 26.70
CA PRO A 201 12.06 -6.00 27.45
C PRO A 201 12.47 -4.53 27.43
N LEU A 202 13.75 -4.21 27.65
CA LEU A 202 14.24 -2.83 27.70
C LEU A 202 14.09 -2.10 26.35
N THR A 203 14.50 -2.76 25.25
CA THR A 203 14.38 -2.18 23.91
C THR A 203 12.92 -2.04 23.51
N SER A 204 12.09 -3.03 23.84
CA SER A 204 10.64 -2.97 23.60
C SER A 204 9.98 -1.81 24.33
N LEU A 205 10.32 -1.59 25.62
CA LEU A 205 9.79 -0.47 26.41
C LEU A 205 10.16 0.89 25.80
N ARG A 206 11.38 1.02 25.26
CA ARG A 206 11.79 2.23 24.54
C ARG A 206 10.91 2.47 23.31
N THR A 207 10.64 1.44 22.51
CA THR A 207 9.79 1.53 21.32
C THR A 207 8.34 1.85 21.70
N VAL A 208 7.79 1.17 22.71
CA VAL A 208 6.45 1.44 23.27
C VAL A 208 6.34 2.90 23.74
N SER A 209 7.33 3.40 24.47
CA SER A 209 7.34 4.77 25.00
C SER A 209 7.41 5.81 23.88
N LYS A 210 8.25 5.57 22.86
CA LYS A 210 8.32 6.42 21.67
C LYS A 210 6.97 6.48 20.96
N GLU A 211 6.36 5.33 20.68
CA GLU A 211 5.06 5.30 20.02
C GLU A 211 3.98 5.96 20.89
N TRP A 212 3.93 5.68 22.19
CA TRP A 212 3.04 6.38 23.11
C TRP A 212 3.18 7.91 23.02
N ALA A 213 4.41 8.42 23.04
CA ALA A 213 4.70 9.84 22.94
C ALA A 213 4.22 10.45 21.62
N LYS A 214 4.43 9.77 20.47
CA LYS A 214 3.89 10.19 19.17
C LYS A 214 2.36 10.32 19.22
N GLY A 215 1.68 9.30 19.77
CA GLY A 215 0.22 9.32 19.93
C GLY A 215 -0.30 10.41 20.87
N ALA A 216 0.44 10.71 21.96
CA ALA A 216 0.10 11.80 22.87
C ALA A 216 0.28 13.17 22.22
N ARG A 217 1.38 13.40 21.48
CA ARG A 217 1.62 14.63 20.73
C ARG A 217 0.57 14.85 19.64
N ALA A 218 0.19 13.80 18.92
CA ALA A 218 -0.89 13.84 17.93
C ALA A 218 -2.21 14.35 18.52
N ARG A 219 -2.59 13.87 19.71
CA ARG A 219 -3.81 14.31 20.41
C ARG A 219 -3.75 15.75 20.92
N ARG A 220 -2.54 16.32 21.05
CA ARG A 220 -2.32 17.74 21.37
C ARG A 220 -2.25 18.63 20.13
N GLY A 221 -2.56 18.10 18.95
CA GLY A 221 -2.57 18.86 17.69
C GLY A 221 -1.23 18.91 16.96
N ASP A 222 -0.24 18.08 17.33
CA ASP A 222 1.04 18.05 16.62
C ASP A 222 0.86 17.49 15.19
N ILE A 223 1.00 18.39 14.20
CA ILE A 223 0.83 18.08 12.77
C ILE A 223 1.80 17.00 12.30
N LYS A 224 3.01 16.92 12.87
CA LYS A 224 4.01 15.89 12.53
C LYS A 224 3.51 14.48 12.85
N TYR A 225 2.75 14.35 13.92
CA TYR A 225 2.26 13.05 14.42
C TYR A 225 0.76 12.84 14.21
N ALA A 226 0.08 13.67 13.42
CA ALA A 226 -1.38 13.65 13.30
C ALA A 226 -1.96 12.29 12.86
N MET A 227 -1.19 11.47 12.13
CA MET A 227 -1.60 10.10 11.78
C MET A 227 -1.45 9.10 12.94
N HIS A 228 -0.50 9.30 13.86
CA HIS A 228 -0.20 8.36 14.95
C HIS A 228 -1.29 8.31 16.03
N GLY A 229 -1.97 9.42 16.29
CA GLY A 229 -3.05 9.52 17.27
C GLY A 229 -4.23 8.60 16.94
N PRO A 230 -4.91 8.83 15.80
CA PRO A 230 -6.00 7.98 15.30
C PRO A 230 -5.51 6.67 14.65
N ASN A 231 -4.19 6.45 14.55
CA ASN A 231 -3.59 5.31 13.86
C ASN A 231 -4.03 5.20 12.38
N ARG A 232 -4.04 6.33 11.68
CA ARG A 232 -4.46 6.40 10.26
C ARG A 232 -3.35 5.91 9.33
N LEU A 233 -3.74 5.20 8.26
CA LEU A 233 -2.82 4.83 7.17
C LEU A 233 -2.39 6.05 6.35
N MET A 234 -3.36 6.92 6.06
CA MET A 234 -3.16 8.09 5.20
C MET A 234 -3.98 9.29 5.67
N ARG A 235 -3.56 10.49 5.26
CA ARG A 235 -4.26 11.76 5.45
C ARG A 235 -4.15 12.65 4.22
N ASP A 236 -5.15 13.48 4.00
CA ASP A 236 -5.04 14.60 3.08
C ASP A 236 -4.19 15.71 3.70
N THR A 237 -3.31 16.30 2.91
CA THR A 237 -2.44 17.40 3.31
C THR A 237 -2.06 18.22 2.08
N HIS A 238 -1.44 19.37 2.31
CA HIS A 238 -0.80 20.14 1.25
C HIS A 238 0.73 20.02 1.37
N LEU A 239 1.39 20.12 0.22
CA LEU A 239 2.83 20.42 0.13
C LEU A 239 3.08 21.90 0.47
N ARG A 240 4.35 22.29 0.65
CA ARG A 240 4.70 23.68 1.01
C ARG A 240 4.31 24.70 -0.06
N ASP A 241 4.22 24.27 -1.32
CA ASP A 241 3.71 25.09 -2.43
C ASP A 241 2.17 25.11 -2.55
N GLY A 242 1.45 24.51 -1.61
CA GLY A 242 0.00 24.50 -1.55
C GLY A 242 -0.68 23.41 -2.37
N ARG A 243 0.06 22.53 -3.06
CA ARG A 243 -0.56 21.43 -3.82
C ARG A 243 -1.14 20.34 -2.92
N PRO A 244 -2.35 19.83 -3.21
CA PRO A 244 -2.96 18.76 -2.42
C PRO A 244 -2.28 17.42 -2.73
N VAL A 245 -2.01 16.64 -1.67
CA VAL A 245 -1.48 15.28 -1.74
C VAL A 245 -2.09 14.41 -0.64
N CYS A 246 -2.06 13.10 -0.84
CA CYS A 246 -2.41 12.13 0.19
C CYS A 246 -1.13 11.58 0.82
N GLU A 247 -0.81 12.04 2.03
CA GLU A 247 0.36 11.54 2.76
C GLU A 247 0.04 10.20 3.42
N PHE A 248 0.93 9.22 3.31
CA PHE A 248 0.78 7.92 3.96
C PHE A 248 1.91 7.60 4.93
N ILE A 249 1.66 6.65 5.83
CA ILE A 249 2.62 6.16 6.82
C ILE A 249 3.07 4.74 6.47
N ARG A 250 4.36 4.46 6.65
CA ARG A 250 4.91 3.10 6.59
C ARG A 250 5.06 2.52 8.00
N CYS A 251 5.00 1.20 8.10
CA CYS A 251 5.07 0.47 9.35
C CYS A 251 6.27 -0.48 9.34
N ASN A 252 7.01 -0.55 10.46
CA ASN A 252 7.89 -1.67 10.75
C ASN A 252 7.72 -2.03 12.24
N PRO A 253 7.02 -3.15 12.55
CA PRO A 253 6.67 -3.53 13.90
C PRO A 253 7.81 -4.24 14.65
N HIS A 254 9.07 -4.06 14.26
CA HIS A 254 10.20 -4.58 15.01
C HIS A 254 10.20 -4.00 16.44
N TRP A 255 10.40 -4.86 17.44
CA TRP A 255 10.43 -4.49 18.86
C TRP A 255 11.55 -3.46 19.17
N GLY A 256 12.61 -3.47 18.35
CA GLY A 256 13.71 -2.49 18.38
C GLY A 256 13.39 -1.10 17.82
N GLY A 257 12.24 -0.94 17.16
CA GLY A 257 11.85 0.26 16.44
C GLY A 257 11.97 0.11 14.93
N VAL A 258 11.44 1.09 14.21
CA VAL A 258 11.18 1.03 12.76
C VAL A 258 12.41 0.85 11.86
N SER A 259 13.60 1.26 12.31
CA SER A 259 14.87 1.11 11.58
C SER A 259 15.62 -0.17 11.96
N CYS A 260 14.96 -1.09 12.67
CA CYS A 260 15.53 -2.38 13.04
C CYS A 260 14.86 -3.47 12.22
N GLY A 261 15.68 -4.41 11.74
CA GLY A 261 15.20 -5.54 10.95
C GLY A 261 14.65 -5.15 9.56
N ASP A 262 15.00 -3.98 9.05
CA ASP A 262 14.55 -3.40 7.77
C ASP A 262 15.38 -3.86 6.57
N ARG A 263 16.07 -5.00 6.68
CA ARG A 263 16.93 -5.63 5.66
C ARG A 263 16.53 -7.09 5.50
N PRO A 264 17.01 -7.81 4.47
CA PRO A 264 16.60 -9.20 4.23
C PRO A 264 16.93 -10.13 5.40
N ASP A 265 18.10 -9.97 6.02
CA ASP A 265 18.55 -10.73 7.19
C ASP A 265 17.72 -10.43 8.45
N GLY A 266 17.15 -9.23 8.52
CA GLY A 266 16.26 -8.77 9.59
C GLY A 266 14.79 -9.14 9.42
N LEU A 267 14.35 -9.40 8.18
CA LEU A 267 12.96 -9.65 7.83
C LEU A 267 12.26 -10.74 8.69
N PRO A 268 12.91 -11.87 9.07
CA PRO A 268 12.27 -12.90 9.91
C PRO A 268 11.90 -12.40 11.31
N GLN A 269 12.54 -11.33 11.79
CA GLN A 269 12.26 -10.73 13.08
C GLN A 269 11.08 -9.74 13.01
N VAL A 270 10.69 -9.35 11.79
CA VAL A 270 9.59 -8.43 11.51
C VAL A 270 8.34 -9.19 11.04
N LEU A 271 8.47 -9.98 9.98
CA LEU A 271 7.43 -10.86 9.42
C LEU A 271 7.23 -12.13 10.27
N THR A 272 6.90 -11.94 11.54
CA THR A 272 6.64 -13.04 12.48
C THR A 272 5.19 -13.49 12.44
N LYS A 273 4.93 -14.74 12.82
CA LYS A 273 3.56 -15.25 13.00
C LYS A 273 2.72 -14.35 13.90
N ARG A 274 3.31 -13.89 15.02
CA ARG A 274 2.65 -12.98 15.96
C ARG A 274 2.23 -11.68 15.29
N PHE A 275 3.09 -11.06 14.48
CA PHE A 275 2.73 -9.85 13.75
C PHE A 275 1.55 -10.10 12.81
N LEU A 276 1.57 -11.18 12.05
CA LEU A 276 0.50 -11.52 11.11
C LEU A 276 -0.83 -11.82 11.84
N ASP A 277 -0.77 -12.55 12.96
CA ASP A 277 -1.94 -12.78 13.82
C ASP A 277 -2.49 -11.47 14.39
N ASP A 278 -1.64 -10.61 14.95
CA ASP A 278 -2.03 -9.30 15.48
C ASP A 278 -2.65 -8.41 14.38
N LEU A 279 -2.15 -8.47 13.14
CA LEU A 279 -2.68 -7.72 12.00
C LEU A 279 -4.09 -8.20 11.63
N VAL A 280 -4.32 -9.51 11.62
CA VAL A 280 -5.62 -10.16 11.34
C VAL A 280 -6.62 -9.89 12.47
N GLU A 281 -6.22 -10.08 13.74
CA GLU A 281 -7.06 -9.83 14.92
C GLU A 281 -7.57 -8.39 14.92
N ARG A 282 -6.68 -7.45 14.60
CA ARG A 282 -6.99 -6.02 14.56
C ARG A 282 -7.74 -5.59 13.31
N GLN A 283 -7.88 -6.48 12.32
CA GLN A 283 -8.43 -6.17 11.01
C GLN A 283 -7.81 -4.88 10.44
N GLY A 284 -6.48 -4.83 10.45
CA GLY A 284 -5.72 -3.62 10.11
C GLY A 284 -5.18 -3.62 8.68
N THR A 285 -4.61 -2.49 8.28
CA THR A 285 -3.75 -2.36 7.10
C THR A 285 -2.31 -2.18 7.53
N CYS A 286 -1.35 -2.60 6.70
CA CYS A 286 0.07 -2.39 6.99
C CYS A 286 0.85 -2.21 5.68
N ILE A 287 1.49 -1.05 5.52
CA ILE A 287 2.52 -0.85 4.50
C ILE A 287 3.86 -1.12 5.16
N LEU A 288 4.37 -2.34 5.02
CA LEU A 288 5.61 -2.80 5.64
C LEU A 288 6.83 -2.16 4.96
N TYR A 289 7.62 -1.42 5.74
CA TYR A 289 8.89 -0.83 5.30
C TYR A 289 10.06 -1.82 5.44
N THR A 290 10.88 -1.93 4.40
CA THR A 290 12.10 -2.75 4.35
C THR A 290 12.99 -2.34 3.17
N HIS A 291 14.20 -2.91 3.08
CA HIS A 291 15.07 -2.84 1.91
C HIS A 291 15.44 -4.26 1.48
N LEU A 292 14.74 -4.82 0.50
CA LEU A 292 14.97 -6.21 0.08
C LEU A 292 16.27 -6.39 -0.72
N GLY A 293 16.75 -5.34 -1.38
CA GLY A 293 17.97 -5.36 -2.18
C GLY A 293 19.26 -5.16 -1.39
N LYS A 294 19.16 -4.84 -0.10
CA LYS A 294 20.28 -4.49 0.78
C LYS A 294 21.02 -5.73 1.30
N ILE A 295 21.61 -6.47 0.37
CA ILE A 295 22.15 -7.82 0.55
C ILE A 295 23.58 -7.77 1.12
N ARG A 296 23.84 -8.56 2.17
CA ARG A 296 25.17 -8.65 2.80
C ARG A 296 25.97 -9.89 2.39
N ARG A 297 25.29 -10.98 2.05
CA ARG A 297 25.91 -12.30 1.81
C ARG A 297 25.75 -12.76 0.37
N ARG A 298 26.70 -13.58 -0.10
CA ARG A 298 26.78 -14.02 -1.50
C ARG A 298 25.91 -15.25 -1.85
N GLU A 299 25.31 -15.93 -0.87
CA GLU A 299 24.57 -17.19 -1.09
C GLU A 299 23.21 -17.02 -1.80
N GLY A 300 22.83 -15.78 -2.13
CA GLY A 300 21.62 -15.45 -2.88
C GLY A 300 20.98 -14.16 -2.35
N PRO A 301 20.01 -13.57 -3.08
CA PRO A 301 19.40 -12.30 -2.69
C PRO A 301 18.66 -12.37 -1.35
N LEU A 302 17.96 -13.47 -1.07
CA LEU A 302 17.23 -13.68 0.19
C LEU A 302 17.66 -14.99 0.86
N GLU A 303 18.16 -14.89 2.10
CA GLU A 303 18.54 -16.06 2.90
C GLU A 303 17.34 -16.93 3.27
N ALA A 304 17.60 -18.20 3.63
CA ALA A 304 16.55 -19.16 3.99
C ALA A 304 15.55 -18.66 5.07
N PRO A 305 15.98 -17.99 6.16
CA PRO A 305 15.04 -17.44 7.13
C PRO A 305 14.10 -16.37 6.53
N ALA A 306 14.61 -15.49 5.68
CA ALA A 306 13.81 -14.44 5.02
C ALA A 306 12.78 -15.06 4.07
N ARG A 307 13.24 -16.05 3.29
CA ARG A 307 12.41 -16.88 2.41
C ARG A 307 11.30 -17.62 3.16
N GLN A 308 11.58 -18.10 4.38
CA GLN A 308 10.57 -18.75 5.23
C GLN A 308 9.55 -17.75 5.79
N ALA A 309 9.97 -16.55 6.16
CA ALA A 309 9.07 -15.49 6.62
C ALA A 309 8.10 -15.03 5.51
N LEU A 310 8.57 -14.96 4.26
CA LEU A 310 7.74 -14.65 3.11
C LEU A 310 6.76 -15.80 2.77
N ARG A 311 7.20 -17.07 2.87
CA ARG A 311 6.28 -18.22 2.75
C ARG A 311 5.22 -18.25 3.84
N LEU A 312 5.58 -17.87 5.06
CA LEU A 312 4.62 -17.72 6.14
C LEU A 312 3.55 -16.69 5.77
N LEU A 313 3.93 -15.55 5.20
CA LEU A 313 2.98 -14.55 4.71
C LEU A 313 2.11 -15.10 3.56
N ALA A 314 2.68 -15.87 2.63
CA ALA A 314 1.93 -16.54 1.56
C ALA A 314 0.85 -17.48 2.12
N ASN A 315 1.16 -18.26 3.15
CA ASN A 315 0.18 -19.11 3.82
C ASN A 315 -0.99 -18.30 4.43
N TYR A 316 -0.76 -17.07 4.91
CA TYR A 316 -1.84 -16.20 5.39
C TYR A 316 -2.70 -15.65 4.25
N GLN A 317 -2.11 -15.43 3.07
CA GLN A 317 -2.85 -15.05 1.88
C GLN A 317 -3.70 -16.21 1.35
N GLU A 318 -3.11 -17.39 1.17
CA GLU A 318 -3.82 -18.59 0.71
C GLU A 318 -4.96 -18.98 1.65
N ALA A 319 -4.76 -18.83 2.96
CA ALA A 319 -5.79 -19.07 3.97
C ALA A 319 -6.87 -17.98 4.04
N GLY A 320 -6.85 -16.98 3.14
CA GLY A 320 -7.85 -15.90 3.09
C GLY A 320 -7.81 -14.97 4.29
N LYS A 321 -6.67 -14.84 4.99
CA LYS A 321 -6.55 -14.00 6.19
C LYS A 321 -6.05 -12.60 5.87
N ILE A 322 -4.98 -12.50 5.07
CA ILE A 322 -4.33 -11.24 4.71
C ILE A 322 -4.25 -11.14 3.19
N LEU A 323 -4.82 -10.10 2.60
CA LEU A 323 -4.58 -9.78 1.20
C LEU A 323 -3.20 -9.11 1.08
N VAL A 324 -2.29 -9.69 0.32
CA VAL A 324 -1.05 -9.02 -0.06
C VAL A 324 -1.22 -8.38 -1.43
N THR A 325 -0.80 -7.13 -1.56
CA THR A 325 -0.89 -6.36 -2.81
C THR A 325 0.15 -5.26 -2.82
N THR A 326 0.29 -4.58 -3.96
CA THR A 326 1.23 -3.47 -4.13
C THR A 326 0.81 -2.24 -3.32
N THR A 327 1.77 -1.38 -3.00
CA THR A 327 1.56 -0.16 -2.19
C THR A 327 0.50 0.74 -2.81
N GLN A 328 0.59 0.99 -4.13
CA GLN A 328 -0.36 1.81 -4.87
C GLN A 328 -1.78 1.23 -4.83
N ARG A 329 -1.93 -0.09 -5.01
CA ARG A 329 -3.24 -0.76 -5.01
C ARG A 329 -3.88 -0.71 -3.63
N MET A 330 -3.11 -0.95 -2.56
CA MET A 330 -3.58 -0.76 -1.19
C MET A 330 -4.03 0.68 -0.93
N LEU A 331 -3.21 1.67 -1.29
CA LEU A 331 -3.53 3.08 -1.05
C LEU A 331 -4.78 3.51 -1.81
N LYS A 332 -4.92 3.10 -3.07
CA LYS A 332 -6.12 3.34 -3.88
C LYS A 332 -7.36 2.71 -3.25
N TYR A 333 -7.29 1.44 -2.85
CA TYR A 333 -8.42 0.75 -2.22
C TYR A 333 -8.81 1.42 -0.90
N CYS A 334 -7.84 1.73 -0.02
CA CYS A 334 -8.14 2.38 1.25
C CYS A 334 -8.68 3.81 1.07
N ARG A 335 -8.27 4.53 0.03
CA ARG A 335 -8.84 5.84 -0.32
C ARG A 335 -10.28 5.68 -0.79
N MET A 336 -10.51 4.80 -1.75
CA MET A 336 -11.84 4.45 -2.27
C MET A 336 -12.83 4.12 -1.16
N MET A 337 -12.45 3.27 -0.20
CA MET A 337 -13.32 2.89 0.93
C MET A 337 -13.73 4.06 1.84
N ARG A 338 -13.02 5.19 1.80
CA ARG A 338 -13.37 6.42 2.55
C ARG A 338 -14.34 7.32 1.78
N GLU A 339 -14.49 7.10 0.48
CA GLU A 339 -15.22 7.97 -0.45
C GLU A 339 -16.47 7.31 -1.03
N ILE A 340 -16.58 5.97 -0.95
CA ILE A 340 -17.79 5.25 -1.36
C ILE A 340 -18.93 5.49 -0.36
N THR A 341 -20.12 5.67 -0.92
CA THR A 341 -21.40 5.61 -0.21
C THR A 341 -22.28 4.54 -0.82
N THR A 342 -23.11 3.89 0.01
CA THR A 342 -24.02 2.83 -0.42
C THR A 342 -25.44 3.14 0.03
N THR A 343 -26.40 2.88 -0.84
CA THR A 343 -27.84 2.94 -0.55
C THR A 343 -28.51 1.69 -1.12
N ILE A 344 -29.53 1.16 -0.45
CA ILE A 344 -30.39 0.10 -0.98
C ILE A 344 -31.75 0.72 -1.33
N ASP A 345 -32.33 0.31 -2.45
CA ASP A 345 -33.73 0.59 -2.77
C ASP A 345 -34.68 -0.57 -2.41
N ASP A 346 -35.99 -0.31 -2.53
CA ASP A 346 -37.05 -1.27 -2.19
C ASP A 346 -37.02 -2.54 -3.06
N GLU A 347 -36.29 -2.54 -4.19
CA GLU A 347 -36.12 -3.68 -5.10
C GLU A 347 -34.91 -4.57 -4.75
N ASN A 348 -34.25 -4.34 -3.61
CA ASN A 348 -32.97 -4.96 -3.22
C ASN A 348 -31.81 -4.65 -4.20
N VAL A 349 -31.87 -3.52 -4.90
CA VAL A 349 -30.73 -3.03 -5.67
C VAL A 349 -29.85 -2.21 -4.75
N VAL A 350 -28.59 -2.63 -4.62
CA VAL A 350 -27.56 -1.85 -3.93
C VAL A 350 -27.00 -0.85 -4.93
N HIS A 351 -27.27 0.42 -4.68
CA HIS A 351 -26.65 1.54 -5.39
C HIS A 351 -25.36 1.91 -4.67
N VAL A 352 -24.25 1.74 -5.36
CA VAL A 352 -22.92 2.20 -4.95
C VAL A 352 -22.68 3.52 -5.66
N ARG A 353 -22.55 4.59 -4.88
CA ARG A 353 -22.14 5.90 -5.37
C ARG A 353 -20.73 6.16 -4.90
N VAL A 354 -19.82 6.33 -5.85
CA VAL A 354 -18.46 6.77 -5.52
C VAL A 354 -18.55 8.28 -5.36
N GLY A 355 -18.34 8.77 -4.15
CA GLY A 355 -18.25 10.20 -3.91
C GLY A 355 -17.04 10.73 -4.65
N THR A 356 -17.22 11.16 -5.90
CA THR A 356 -16.20 11.87 -6.66
C THR A 356 -16.04 13.25 -6.04
N GLY A 357 -15.29 13.33 -4.95
CA GLY A 357 -14.65 14.59 -4.58
C GLY A 357 -13.94 15.14 -5.82
N LYS A 358 -13.80 16.47 -5.93
CA LYS A 358 -13.23 17.14 -7.11
C LYS A 358 -11.86 16.59 -7.57
N ASP A 359 -11.16 15.83 -6.72
CA ASP A 359 -9.86 15.20 -6.99
C ASP A 359 -9.92 13.74 -7.45
N ILE A 360 -11.09 13.11 -7.43
CA ILE A 360 -11.28 11.81 -8.08
C ILE A 360 -11.59 12.04 -9.56
N SER A 361 -10.61 12.55 -10.31
CA SER A 361 -10.57 12.25 -11.74
C SER A 361 -10.12 10.80 -11.90
N PHE A 362 -10.97 9.83 -11.48
CA PHE A 362 -10.87 8.52 -12.08
C PHE A 362 -11.22 8.75 -13.54
N ASP A 363 -10.25 8.60 -14.43
CA ASP A 363 -10.53 8.26 -15.81
C ASP A 363 -11.55 7.12 -15.79
N ARG A 364 -12.85 7.44 -15.95
CA ARG A 364 -14.04 6.58 -15.80
C ARG A 364 -13.92 5.53 -14.68
N VAL A 365 -14.63 5.68 -13.56
CA VAL A 365 -14.79 4.59 -12.57
C VAL A 365 -15.15 3.29 -13.31
N THR A 366 -14.19 2.37 -13.40
CA THR A 366 -14.35 1.06 -14.02
C THR A 366 -14.45 0.01 -12.93
N GLU A 367 -15.02 -1.17 -13.24
CA GLU A 367 -15.04 -2.31 -12.32
C GLU A 367 -13.63 -2.67 -11.81
N MET A 368 -12.58 -2.40 -12.60
CA MET A 368 -11.18 -2.59 -12.20
C MET A 368 -10.74 -1.64 -11.07
N VAL A 369 -11.24 -0.40 -11.05
CA VAL A 369 -10.95 0.58 -10.00
C VAL A 369 -11.60 0.18 -8.68
N LEU A 370 -12.78 -0.46 -8.75
CA LEU A 370 -13.55 -0.90 -7.60
C LEU A 370 -13.31 -2.38 -7.23
N GLY A 371 -12.26 -2.99 -7.79
CA GLY A 371 -11.89 -4.37 -7.51
C GLY A 371 -11.79 -4.64 -6.02
N GLY A 372 -12.42 -5.74 -5.58
CA GLY A 372 -12.51 -6.13 -4.17
C GLY A 372 -13.51 -5.35 -3.32
N LEU A 373 -14.29 -4.42 -3.87
CA LEU A 373 -15.43 -3.85 -3.16
C LEU A 373 -16.38 -4.99 -2.76
N THR A 374 -16.60 -5.15 -1.45
CA THR A 374 -17.46 -6.20 -0.90
C THR A 374 -18.57 -5.59 -0.06
N ILE A 375 -19.80 -6.05 -0.29
CA ILE A 375 -21.01 -5.53 0.35
C ILE A 375 -21.72 -6.69 1.05
N TYR A 376 -21.94 -6.58 2.36
CA TYR A 376 -22.74 -7.55 3.10
C TYR A 376 -24.20 -7.47 2.69
N VAL A 377 -24.79 -8.62 2.41
CA VAL A 377 -26.19 -8.75 1.98
C VAL A 377 -26.79 -10.04 2.52
N LEU A 378 -28.09 -10.04 2.80
CA LEU A 378 -28.80 -11.22 3.31
C LEU A 378 -28.93 -12.32 2.25
N ARG A 379 -29.24 -11.93 1.01
CA ARG A 379 -29.51 -12.85 -0.12
C ARG A 379 -28.69 -12.45 -1.36
N PRO A 380 -27.44 -12.94 -1.50
CA PRO A 380 -26.57 -12.58 -2.62
C PRO A 380 -27.16 -12.89 -4.01
N ASP A 381 -28.04 -13.88 -4.10
CA ASP A 381 -28.75 -14.30 -5.32
C ASP A 381 -29.78 -13.28 -5.82
N ARG A 382 -30.23 -12.37 -4.96
CA ARG A 382 -31.28 -11.39 -5.27
C ARG A 382 -30.79 -9.97 -5.36
N VAL A 383 -29.50 -9.75 -5.12
CA VAL A 383 -28.91 -8.41 -5.11
C VAL A 383 -28.36 -8.06 -6.48
N ARG A 384 -28.70 -6.86 -6.93
CA ARG A 384 -28.05 -6.22 -8.08
C ARG A 384 -27.24 -5.04 -7.57
N VAL A 385 -26.05 -4.83 -8.13
CA VAL A 385 -25.22 -3.67 -7.81
C VAL A 385 -25.20 -2.72 -8.99
N ARG A 386 -25.34 -1.42 -8.71
CA ARG A 386 -25.10 -0.36 -9.68
C ARG A 386 -23.99 0.55 -9.17
N ILE A 387 -23.04 0.90 -10.04
CA ILE A 387 -21.99 1.89 -9.76
C ILE A 387 -22.29 3.12 -10.60
N ASP A 388 -22.53 4.25 -9.96
CA ASP A 388 -22.90 5.52 -10.63
C ASP A 388 -23.99 5.27 -11.69
N ASP A 389 -25.07 4.61 -11.26
CA ASP A 389 -26.25 4.20 -12.03
C ASP A 389 -26.03 3.15 -13.14
N ARG A 390 -24.79 2.67 -13.33
CA ARG A 390 -24.48 1.61 -14.29
C ARG A 390 -24.55 0.22 -13.65
N PRO A 391 -25.23 -0.75 -14.27
CA PRO A 391 -25.29 -2.10 -13.73
C PRO A 391 -23.91 -2.76 -13.76
N VAL A 392 -23.60 -3.51 -12.71
CA VAL A 392 -22.40 -4.34 -12.59
C VAL A 392 -22.72 -5.74 -13.10
N SER A 393 -21.96 -6.22 -14.08
CA SER A 393 -22.18 -7.55 -14.67
C SER A 393 -21.40 -8.67 -13.99
N SER A 394 -20.33 -8.35 -13.26
CA SER A 394 -19.31 -9.30 -12.80
C SER A 394 -19.31 -9.55 -11.28
N LEU A 395 -20.48 -9.58 -10.65
CA LEU A 395 -20.57 -9.80 -9.19
C LEU A 395 -20.28 -11.25 -8.80
N CYS A 396 -19.34 -11.43 -7.88
CA CYS A 396 -19.09 -12.69 -7.18
C CYS A 396 -19.98 -12.78 -5.94
N GLN A 397 -20.77 -13.86 -5.84
CA GLN A 397 -21.51 -14.19 -4.63
C GLN A 397 -20.59 -14.93 -3.66
N ASN A 398 -20.55 -14.47 -2.41
CA ASN A 398 -19.70 -15.03 -1.37
C ASN A 398 -20.59 -15.60 -0.26
N GLY A 399 -20.22 -16.80 0.19
CA GLY A 399 -20.84 -17.42 1.37
C GLY A 399 -20.55 -16.65 2.66
N PRO A 400 -21.05 -17.17 3.79
CA PRO A 400 -20.80 -16.59 5.11
C PRO A 400 -19.31 -16.45 5.42
N ASP A 401 -18.90 -15.26 5.87
CA ASP A 401 -17.56 -15.04 6.43
C ASP A 401 -17.46 -15.47 7.90
N LYS A 402 -16.36 -15.14 8.58
CA LYS A 402 -16.19 -15.41 10.03
C LYS A 402 -17.24 -14.77 10.94
N SER A 403 -18.00 -13.78 10.46
CA SER A 403 -19.12 -13.17 11.17
C SER A 403 -20.46 -13.83 10.85
N GLY A 404 -20.47 -14.85 9.99
CA GLY A 404 -21.67 -15.54 9.55
C GLY A 404 -22.46 -14.81 8.45
N ARG A 405 -21.91 -13.71 7.91
CA ARG A 405 -22.62 -12.86 6.94
C ARG A 405 -22.20 -13.14 5.50
N CYS A 406 -23.18 -13.30 4.63
CA CYS A 406 -22.98 -13.42 3.18
C CYS A 406 -22.67 -12.05 2.55
N SER A 407 -22.07 -12.05 1.36
CA SER A 407 -21.75 -10.81 0.67
C SER A 407 -21.70 -10.97 -0.85
N VAL A 408 -21.82 -9.86 -1.58
CA VAL A 408 -21.46 -9.77 -3.00
C VAL A 408 -20.19 -8.94 -3.15
N SER A 409 -19.33 -9.29 -4.11
CA SER A 409 -18.07 -8.60 -4.34
C SER A 409 -17.80 -8.37 -5.81
N LEU A 410 -17.09 -7.28 -6.12
CA LEU A 410 -16.28 -7.21 -7.32
C LEU A 410 -15.01 -8.02 -7.10
N ALA A 411 -14.60 -8.84 -8.07
CA ALA A 411 -13.36 -9.60 -7.97
C ALA A 411 -12.16 -8.66 -7.75
N TRP A 412 -11.21 -9.07 -6.91
CA TRP A 412 -9.91 -8.39 -6.84
C TRP A 412 -9.06 -8.85 -8.02
N PRO A 413 -8.75 -7.99 -9.00
CA PRO A 413 -7.99 -8.40 -10.18
C PRO A 413 -6.55 -8.71 -9.78
N VAL A 414 -6.05 -9.88 -10.19
CA VAL A 414 -4.66 -10.28 -9.97
C VAL A 414 -3.77 -9.61 -11.01
N LEU A 415 -2.59 -9.13 -10.60
CA LEU A 415 -1.61 -8.60 -11.56
C LEU A 415 -0.89 -9.74 -12.29
N ASP A 416 -0.76 -9.61 -13.61
CA ASP A 416 0.07 -10.50 -14.41
C ASP A 416 1.54 -10.07 -14.30
N PHE A 417 2.39 -10.95 -13.76
CA PHE A 417 3.82 -10.70 -13.72
C PHE A 417 4.39 -10.80 -15.15
N PRO A 418 5.17 -9.80 -15.62
CA PRO A 418 5.68 -9.82 -16.98
C PRO A 418 6.73 -10.93 -17.11
N TYR A 419 6.62 -11.73 -18.15
CA TYR A 419 7.66 -12.68 -18.52
C TYR A 419 8.61 -12.02 -19.52
N GLN A 420 9.91 -12.25 -19.37
CA GLN A 420 10.93 -11.79 -20.33
C GLN A 420 11.01 -12.74 -21.52
#